data_AF-L8PNY3-F1
#
_entry.id   AF-L8PNY3-F1
#
_cell.length_a   1.000
_cell.length_b   1.000
_cell.length_c   1.000
_cell.angle_alpha   90.00
_cell.angle_beta   90.00
_cell.angle_gamma   90.00
#
_symmetry.space_group_name_H-M   'P 1'
#
loop_
_entity.id
_entity.type
_entity.pdbx_description
1 polymer ?
#
loop_
_entity_poly.entity_id
_entity_poly.type
_entity_poly.pdbx_seq_one_letter_code
_entity_poly.pdbx_strand_id
1 'polypeptide(L)'
;MAYGELEMSCRIVGSRGEAFAPNFVLPHRDDRVVVRTADGERTERLGTRSSYTYQLEALAAHIRRDAPLPLDADDALATMSLIDDAYRAAGFEPRPRTALAD
;
A
#
# COMPACT_ATOMS: atom_id res chain seq x y z
N MET A 1 8.69 18.34 6.65
CA MET A 1 8.72 17.52 5.43
C MET A 1 9.10 16.11 5.84
N ALA A 2 8.31 15.08 5.55
CA ALA A 2 8.63 13.68 5.89
C ALA A 2 9.71 13.07 4.97
N TYR A 3 10.68 13.87 4.53
CA TYR A 3 11.70 13.56 3.52
C TYR A 3 13.11 13.78 4.08
N GLY A 4 13.44 13.11 5.19
CA GLY A 4 14.81 13.11 5.70
C GLY A 4 15.64 11.96 5.13
N GLU A 5 15.03 10.78 4.97
CA GLU A 5 15.74 9.52 4.73
C GLU A 5 15.09 8.60 3.68
N LEU A 6 13.78 8.76 3.39
CA LEU A 6 13.04 7.83 2.52
C LEU A 6 11.93 8.55 1.75
N GLU A 7 11.83 8.31 0.44
CA GLU A 7 10.69 8.72 -0.39
C GLU A 7 9.72 7.55 -0.57
N MET A 8 8.49 7.73 -0.12
CA MET A 8 7.40 6.75 -0.21
C MET A 8 6.16 7.38 -0.83
N SER A 9 6.38 8.12 -1.92
CA SER A 9 5.32 8.78 -2.65
C SER A 9 4.66 7.81 -3.63
N CYS A 10 3.37 8.01 -3.88
CA CYS A 10 2.64 7.29 -4.91
C CYS A 10 1.98 8.29 -5.85
N ARG A 11 2.25 8.17 -7.16
CA ARG A 11 1.64 8.99 -8.20
C ARG A 11 0.93 8.07 -9.19
N ILE A 12 -0.37 8.30 -9.35
CA ILE A 12 -1.21 7.59 -10.31
C ILE A 12 -1.61 8.58 -11.38
N VAL A 13 -1.19 8.33 -12.63
CA VAL A 13 -1.51 9.17 -13.79
C VAL A 13 -2.59 8.49 -14.61
N GLY A 14 -3.67 9.21 -14.87
CA GLY A 14 -4.74 8.82 -15.76
C GLY A 14 -4.88 9.80 -16.92
N SER A 15 -5.79 9.49 -17.85
CA SER A 15 -6.02 10.31 -19.04
C SER A 15 -6.60 11.70 -18.77
N ARG A 16 -7.15 11.95 -17.57
CA ARG A 16 -7.77 13.23 -17.17
C ARG A 16 -7.00 14.00 -16.11
N GLY A 17 -5.83 13.51 -15.70
CA GLY A 17 -5.08 14.08 -14.60
C GLY A 17 -4.37 13.03 -13.75
N GLU A 18 -4.02 13.41 -12.53
CA GLU A 18 -3.25 12.58 -11.62
C GLU A 18 -3.74 12.67 -10.18
N ALA A 19 -3.45 11.62 -9.42
CA ALA A 19 -3.52 11.60 -7.97
C ALA A 19 -2.11 11.37 -7.39
N PHE A 20 -1.76 12.14 -6.37
CA PHE A 20 -0.47 12.09 -5.70
C PHE A 20 -0.63 11.97 -4.18
N ALA A 21 -0.11 10.89 -3.61
CA ALA A 21 0.01 10.71 -2.17
C ALA A 21 1.48 10.85 -1.76
N PRO A 22 1.86 11.88 -0.98
CA PRO A 22 3.26 12.12 -0.61
C PRO A 22 3.87 11.02 0.27
N ASN A 23 3.04 10.31 1.05
CA ASN A 23 3.48 9.25 1.94
C ASN A 23 2.41 8.16 2.09
N PHE A 24 2.24 7.33 1.05
CA PHE A 24 1.13 6.37 1.02
C PHE A 24 1.29 5.23 2.05
N VAL A 25 2.53 4.91 2.47
CA VAL A 25 2.81 3.85 3.46
C VAL A 25 2.69 4.33 4.91
N LEU A 26 2.88 5.63 5.17
CA LEU A 26 2.71 6.25 6.50
C LEU A 26 1.68 7.38 6.45
N PRO A 27 0.39 7.09 6.14
CA PRO A 27 -0.65 8.12 6.02
C PRO A 27 -0.91 8.84 7.36
N HIS A 28 -0.54 8.23 8.49
CA HIS A 28 -0.59 8.89 9.80
C HIS A 28 0.42 10.03 9.97
N ARG A 29 1.43 10.14 9.08
CA ARG A 29 2.40 11.24 9.04
C ARG A 29 2.06 12.31 8.00
N ASP A 30 1.49 11.91 6.87
CA ASP A 30 0.96 12.82 5.84
C ASP A 30 -0.17 12.12 5.09
N ASP A 31 -1.41 12.54 5.36
CA ASP A 31 -2.65 11.92 4.86
C ASP A 31 -3.15 12.53 3.54
N ARG A 32 -2.37 13.42 2.94
CA ARG A 32 -2.78 14.15 1.75
C ARG A 32 -2.91 13.22 0.54
N VAL A 33 -4.00 13.41 -0.20
CA VAL A 33 -4.14 12.98 -1.59
C VAL A 33 -4.35 14.23 -2.43
N VAL A 34 -3.38 14.59 -3.26
CA VAL A 34 -3.45 15.74 -4.15
C VAL A 34 -3.93 15.27 -5.51
N VAL A 35 -5.08 15.78 -5.95
CA VAL A 35 -5.67 15.46 -7.25
C VAL A 35 -5.53 16.67 -8.16
N ARG A 36 -4.94 16.47 -9.33
CA ARG A 36 -4.78 17.50 -10.36
C ARG A 36 -5.50 17.06 -11.63
N THR A 37 -6.35 17.92 -12.16
CA THR A 37 -7.04 17.73 -13.45
C THR A 37 -6.94 19.01 -14.27
N ALA A 38 -7.53 19.01 -15.48
CA ALA A 38 -7.68 20.23 -16.27
C ALA A 38 -8.50 21.33 -15.56
N ASP A 39 -9.36 20.94 -14.62
CA ASP A 39 -10.22 21.85 -13.85
C ASP A 39 -9.50 22.47 -12.63
N GLY A 40 -8.27 22.03 -12.35
CA GLY A 40 -7.43 22.56 -11.28
C GLY A 40 -6.90 21.50 -10.32
N GLU A 41 -6.45 21.96 -9.15
CA GLU A 41 -5.88 21.12 -8.09
C GLU A 41 -6.77 21.15 -6.85
N ARG A 42 -6.95 19.99 -6.22
CA ARG A 42 -7.51 19.88 -4.87
C ARG A 42 -6.66 18.97 -4.01
N THR A 43 -6.65 19.22 -2.71
CA THR A 43 -6.03 18.33 -1.71
C THR A 43 -7.11 17.75 -0.81
N GLU A 44 -7.17 16.43 -0.75
CA GLU A 44 -8.02 15.68 0.17
C GLU A 44 -7.20 15.30 1.42
N ARG A 45 -7.83 15.34 2.60
CA ARG A 45 -7.26 14.93 3.89
C ARG A 45 -8.20 13.93 4.52
N LEU A 46 -7.86 12.66 4.41
CA LEU A 46 -8.75 11.55 4.75
C LEU A 46 -8.58 11.07 6.20
N GLY A 47 -7.67 11.70 6.95
CA GLY A 47 -7.40 11.43 8.35
C GLY A 47 -6.06 10.71 8.58
N THR A 48 -5.48 10.95 9.74
CA THR A 48 -4.16 10.44 10.14
C THR A 48 -4.22 9.17 10.98
N ARG A 49 -5.35 8.47 10.97
CA ARG A 49 -5.48 7.19 11.67
C ARG A 49 -4.54 6.17 11.03
N SER A 50 -3.81 5.41 11.85
CA SER A 50 -2.85 4.44 11.36
C SER A 50 -3.51 3.36 10.48
N SER A 51 -2.85 3.03 9.37
CA SER A 51 -3.24 1.91 8.50
C SER A 51 -3.34 0.60 9.28
N TYR A 52 -2.46 0.37 10.25
CA TYR A 52 -2.52 -0.81 11.13
C TYR A 52 -3.82 -0.89 11.93
N THR A 53 -4.39 0.24 12.33
CA THR A 53 -5.67 0.24 13.06
C THR A 53 -6.80 -0.24 12.15
N TYR A 54 -6.87 0.26 10.91
CA TYR A 54 -7.85 -0.20 9.94
C TYR A 54 -7.68 -1.70 9.60
N GLN A 55 -6.44 -2.18 9.49
CA GLN A 55 -6.14 -3.60 9.25
C GLN A 55 -6.61 -4.49 10.41
N LEU A 56 -6.34 -4.09 11.66
CA LEU A 56 -6.78 -4.84 12.84
C LEU A 56 -8.30 -4.84 13.00
N GLU A 57 -8.97 -3.76 12.64
CA GLU A 57 -10.44 -3.71 12.63
C GLU A 57 -11.04 -4.61 11.57
N ALA A 58 -10.49 -4.63 10.36
CA ALA A 58 -10.91 -5.54 9.29
C ALA A 58 -10.73 -7.00 9.72
N LEU A 59 -9.56 -7.33 10.29
CA LEU A 59 -9.30 -8.66 10.83
C LEU A 59 -10.29 -9.04 11.95
N ALA A 60 -10.52 -8.14 12.91
CA ALA A 60 -11.45 -8.40 14.00
C ALA A 60 -12.90 -8.56 13.51
N ALA A 61 -13.32 -7.78 12.50
CA ALA A 61 -14.62 -7.90 11.88
C ALA A 61 -14.77 -9.23 11.14
N HIS A 62 -13.74 -9.66 10.40
CA HIS A 62 -13.73 -10.96 9.74
C HIS A 62 -13.83 -12.11 10.76
N ILE A 63 -12.98 -12.13 11.79
CA ILE A 63 -12.99 -13.20 12.81
C ILE A 63 -14.32 -13.26 13.58
N ARG A 64 -14.91 -12.10 13.91
CA ARG A 64 -16.10 -12.06 14.78
C ARG A 64 -17.43 -12.16 14.04
N ARG A 65 -17.46 -11.77 12.76
CA ARG A 65 -18.70 -11.55 12.01
C ARG A 65 -18.65 -12.03 10.57
N ASP A 66 -17.57 -12.70 10.18
CA ASP A 66 -17.36 -13.19 8.81
C ASP A 66 -17.47 -12.07 7.75
N ALA A 67 -17.08 -10.85 8.13
CA ALA A 67 -17.04 -9.73 7.19
C ALA A 67 -15.98 -10.01 6.10
N PRO A 68 -16.25 -9.67 4.83
CA PRO A 68 -15.29 -9.90 3.75
C PRO A 68 -14.02 -9.07 3.97
N LEU A 69 -12.86 -9.69 3.74
CA LEU A 69 -11.60 -8.97 3.71
C LEU A 69 -11.44 -8.25 2.37
N PRO A 70 -10.92 -7.01 2.34
CA PRO A 70 -10.66 -6.30 1.08
C PRO A 70 -9.56 -6.93 0.22
N LEU A 71 -8.70 -7.75 0.84
CA LEU A 71 -7.59 -8.45 0.21
C LEU A 71 -7.54 -9.88 0.77
N ASP A 72 -7.23 -10.85 -0.07
CA ASP A 72 -7.16 -12.26 0.31
C ASP A 72 -5.78 -12.92 0.04
N ALA A 73 -5.74 -14.25 0.09
CA ALA A 73 -4.52 -15.01 -0.11
C ALA A 73 -4.01 -14.96 -1.56
N ASP A 74 -4.90 -14.81 -2.55
CA ASP A 74 -4.52 -14.72 -3.96
C ASP A 74 -3.84 -13.37 -4.23
N ASP A 75 -4.34 -12.28 -3.63
CA ASP A 75 -3.67 -10.96 -3.68
C ASP A 75 -2.26 -11.01 -3.06
N ALA A 76 -2.12 -11.72 -1.94
CA ALA A 76 -0.83 -11.90 -1.28
C ALA A 76 0.14 -12.71 -2.14
N LEU A 77 -0.33 -13.78 -2.79
CA LEU A 77 0.46 -14.60 -3.70
C LEU A 77 0.91 -13.80 -4.93
N ALA A 78 0.02 -13.01 -5.52
CA ALA A 78 0.34 -12.15 -6.66
C ALA A 78 1.43 -11.13 -6.28
N THR A 79 1.32 -10.52 -5.10
CA THR A 79 2.32 -9.58 -4.58
C THR A 79 3.67 -10.24 -4.35
N MET A 80 3.70 -11.42 -3.71
CA MET A 80 4.96 -12.13 -3.45
C MET A 80 5.61 -12.65 -4.73
N SER A 81 4.81 -13.10 -5.70
CA SER A 81 5.32 -13.54 -7.01
C SER A 81 5.99 -12.39 -7.76
N LEU A 82 5.37 -11.20 -7.75
CA LEU A 82 5.96 -10.00 -8.34
C LEU A 82 7.29 -9.62 -7.68
N ILE A 83 7.38 -9.74 -6.34
CA ILE A 83 8.62 -9.48 -5.62
C ILE A 83 9.70 -10.49 -6.04
N ASP A 84 9.39 -11.79 -6.09
CA ASP A 84 10.34 -12.81 -6.51
C ASP A 84 10.84 -12.57 -7.94
N ASP A 85 9.97 -12.16 -8.86
CA ASP A 85 10.34 -11.81 -10.23
C ASP A 85 11.27 -10.60 -10.29
N ALA A 86 11.05 -9.60 -9.43
CA ALA A 86 11.96 -8.45 -9.32
C ALA A 86 13.35 -8.86 -8.81
N TYR A 87 13.43 -9.78 -7.84
CA TYR A 87 14.71 -10.35 -7.38
C TYR A 87 15.44 -11.07 -8.52
N ARG A 88 14.74 -11.96 -9.23
CA ARG A 88 15.32 -12.71 -10.36
C ARG A 88 15.80 -11.79 -11.47
N ALA A 89 15.00 -10.79 -11.83
CA ALA A 89 15.36 -9.80 -12.86
C ALA A 89 16.62 -9.00 -12.49
N ALA A 90 16.86 -8.80 -11.20
CA ALA A 90 18.07 -8.17 -10.67
C ALA A 90 19.25 -9.14 -10.46
N GLY A 91 19.11 -10.43 -10.81
CA GLY A 91 20.15 -11.45 -10.66
C GLY A 91 20.29 -12.02 -9.24
N PHE A 92 19.28 -11.80 -8.38
CA PHE A 92 19.22 -12.37 -7.04
C PHE A 92 18.31 -13.60 -6.97
N GLU A 93 18.56 -14.45 -5.99
CA GLU A 93 17.62 -15.52 -5.62
C GLU A 93 16.41 -14.96 -4.87
N PRO A 94 15.21 -15.56 -5.04
CA PRO A 94 14.04 -15.27 -4.21
C PRO A 94 14.33 -15.39 -2.70
N ARG A 95 13.51 -14.74 -1.87
CA ARG A 95 13.70 -14.80 -0.42
C ARG A 95 13.65 -16.25 0.09
N PRO A 96 14.56 -16.65 1.03
CA PRO A 96 14.57 -18.00 1.55
C PRO A 96 13.24 -18.37 2.20
N ARG A 97 12.76 -19.58 1.92
CA ARG A 97 11.61 -20.17 2.61
C ARG A 97 12.09 -20.84 3.90
N THR A 98 11.39 -20.61 5.01
CA THR A 98 11.58 -21.42 6.22
C THR A 98 11.05 -22.82 5.94
N ALA A 99 11.93 -23.82 5.97
CA ALA A 99 11.51 -25.22 6.02
C ALA A 99 11.23 -25.57 7.48
N LEU A 100 9.99 -25.97 7.79
CA LEU A 100 9.69 -26.60 9.07
C LEU A 100 10.17 -28.05 8.96
N ALA A 101 10.86 -28.54 9.99
CA ALA A 101 11.15 -29.97 10.09
C ALA A 101 9.84 -30.72 10.35
N ASP A 102 9.71 -31.90 9.74
CA ASP A 102 8.60 -32.84 9.96
C ASP A 102 8.52 -33.31 11.43
#